data_AF-A0A183IKN5-F1
#
_entry.id   AF-A0A183IKN5-F1
#
_cell.length_a   1.000
_cell.length_b   1.000
_cell.length_c   1.000
_cell.angle_alpha   90.00
_cell.angle_beta   90.00
_cell.angle_gamma   90.00
#
_symmetry.space_group_name_H-M   'P 1'
#
loop_
_entity.id
_entity.type
_entity.pdbx_description
1 polymer ?
#
loop_
_entity_poly.entity_id
_entity_poly.type
_entity_poly.pdbx_seq_one_letter_code
_entity_poly.pdbx_strand_id
1 'polypeptide(L)'
;MYVKDGERGIPIRPDIIDEALIASDVFDLNELLALELLLAGRHETPSHLEFGRGLCSVLLFYRHRGFYAKAIRLLIQNRNGRRWVSDLPKEFGTLITNFTEGLVFDGLLSSILDFLRNFSIAKELEKLQRPEVKGIGGPRHLRMVTDEMVEMAASLADSVFFWFCQCNPTKNSFIALTSLLRNIDYDLAEGPRYIQKTVLPLIMAGLEAIDVPAAKEVNLSETVGTENQIFEDPTILNIFFEQIVDSVWKQKQMQAVFQLTLAVTIRLLNQRALTPTVDEDDMFDKSLEQRPFHWLLQNILQEQFFVEEFFIRRMHGLVTQLITFFPTKVNRLPLLASIKRNCGQRKIYR
;
A
#
# COMPACT_ATOMS: atom_id res chain seq x y z
N MET A 1 15.53 37.14 15.30
CA MET A 1 16.16 36.93 13.98
C MET A 1 15.18 37.44 12.93
N TYR A 2 15.62 38.23 11.95
CA TYR A 2 14.73 38.78 10.91
C TYR A 2 14.70 37.81 9.73
N VAL A 3 13.51 37.32 9.36
CA VAL A 3 13.27 36.62 8.11
C VAL A 3 12.77 37.66 7.11
N LYS A 4 13.47 37.80 5.98
CA LYS A 4 13.09 38.74 4.92
C LYS A 4 12.05 38.09 4.02
N ASP A 5 10.79 38.36 4.31
CA ASP A 5 9.76 38.52 3.30
C ASP A 5 9.16 39.93 3.45
N GLY A 6 9.04 40.64 2.33
CA GLY A 6 8.56 42.01 2.16
C GLY A 6 8.00 42.75 3.40
N GLU A 7 8.81 43.69 3.91
CA GLU A 7 8.41 44.91 4.64
C GLU A 7 7.68 44.83 5.99
N ARG A 8 7.43 43.67 6.61
CA ARG A 8 7.05 43.63 8.05
C ARG A 8 7.76 42.52 8.80
N GLY A 9 8.92 42.84 9.37
CA GLY A 9 9.58 41.96 10.33
C GLY A 9 8.69 41.75 11.55
N ILE A 10 8.16 40.54 11.71
CA ILE A 10 7.38 40.18 12.89
C ILE A 10 8.37 40.05 14.06
N PRO A 11 8.21 40.78 15.18
CA PRO A 11 9.05 40.58 16.35
C PRO A 11 8.78 39.20 16.94
N ILE A 12 9.72 38.28 16.74
CA ILE A 12 9.64 36.91 17.26
C ILE A 12 10.01 36.95 18.74
N ARG A 13 9.10 36.48 19.60
CA ARG A 13 9.36 36.36 21.03
C ARG A 13 10.35 35.23 21.30
N PRO A 14 11.21 35.32 22.34
CA PRO A 14 12.22 34.30 22.63
C PRO A 14 11.61 32.91 22.87
N ASP A 15 10.40 32.81 23.43
CA ASP A 15 9.69 31.54 23.62
C ASP A 15 9.43 30.79 22.30
N ILE A 16 9.22 31.52 21.20
CA ILE A 16 8.98 30.92 19.88
C ILE A 16 10.29 30.40 19.29
N ILE A 17 11.40 31.06 19.58
CA ILE A 17 12.72 30.65 19.10
C ILE A 17 13.10 29.32 19.75
N ASP A 18 12.92 29.20 21.06
CA ASP A 18 13.20 27.96 21.79
C ASP A 18 12.31 26.80 21.28
N GLU A 19 11.02 27.03 21.07
CA GLU A 19 10.12 26.03 20.47
C GLU A 19 10.52 25.66 19.03
N ALA A 20 10.99 26.64 18.24
CA ALA A 20 11.43 26.41 16.87
C ALA A 20 12.69 25.55 16.81
N LEU A 21 13.65 25.77 17.71
CA LEU A 21 14.84 24.93 17.81
C LEU A 21 14.47 23.49 18.18
N ILE A 22 13.58 23.30 19.16
CA ILE A 22 13.08 21.96 19.52
C ILE A 22 12.40 21.30 18.32
N ALA A 23 11.52 22.02 17.60
CA ALA A 23 10.85 21.48 16.42
C ALA A 23 11.85 21.15 15.29
N SER A 24 12.89 21.97 15.12
CA SER A 24 13.98 21.77 14.17
C SER A 24 14.69 20.45 14.44
N ASP A 25 15.10 20.22 15.70
CA ASP A 25 15.82 19.01 16.13
C ASP A 25 14.95 17.75 16.04
N VAL A 26 13.67 17.87 16.42
CA VAL A 26 12.74 16.73 16.45
C VAL A 26 12.35 16.28 15.04
N PHE A 27 12.15 17.22 14.13
CA PHE A 27 11.65 16.93 12.79
C PHE A 27 12.73 16.97 11.70
N ASP A 28 13.97 17.25 12.06
CA ASP A 28 15.11 17.43 11.15
C ASP A 28 14.75 18.45 10.04
N LEU A 29 14.25 19.61 10.49
CA LEU A 29 13.85 20.71 9.63
C LEU A 29 14.89 21.83 9.69
N ASN A 30 14.90 22.69 8.69
CA ASN A 30 15.55 23.99 8.78
C ASN A 30 14.82 24.84 9.84
N GLU A 31 15.56 25.62 10.64
CA GLU A 31 15.01 26.44 11.73
C GLU A 31 13.94 27.43 11.23
N LEU A 32 14.08 27.93 10.00
CA LEU A 32 13.09 28.77 9.36
C LEU A 32 11.79 28.01 9.08
N LEU A 33 11.88 26.80 8.54
CA LEU A 33 10.71 25.94 8.30
C LEU A 33 10.06 25.50 9.61
N ALA A 34 10.86 25.24 10.64
CA ALA A 34 10.37 24.93 11.98
C ALA A 34 9.58 26.10 12.58
N LEU A 35 10.08 27.33 12.39
CA LEU A 35 9.39 28.55 12.78
C LEU A 35 8.08 28.74 11.99
N GLU A 36 8.11 28.60 10.67
CA GLU A 36 6.92 28.68 9.81
C GLU A 36 5.86 27.65 10.23
N LEU A 37 6.27 26.41 10.49
CA LEU A 37 5.40 25.34 10.98
C LEU A 37 4.73 25.71 12.31
N LEU A 38 5.46 26.33 13.25
CA LEU A 38 4.91 26.79 14.53
C LEU A 38 3.89 27.93 14.37
N LEU A 39 4.17 28.87 13.46
CA LEU A 39 3.27 29.98 13.18
C LEU A 39 2.01 29.48 12.45
N ALA A 40 2.17 28.65 11.43
CA ALA A 40 1.09 28.06 10.65
C ALA A 40 0.22 27.12 11.52
N GLY A 41 0.82 26.34 12.41
CA GLY A 41 0.12 25.44 13.33
C GLY A 41 -0.99 26.14 14.09
N ARG A 42 -0.74 27.36 14.58
CA ARG A 42 -1.72 28.14 15.32
C ARG A 42 -2.85 28.71 14.45
N HIS A 43 -2.57 28.99 13.17
CA HIS A 43 -3.56 29.53 12.23
C HIS A 43 -4.44 28.43 11.63
N GLU A 44 -3.85 27.29 11.27
CA GLU A 44 -4.55 26.19 10.59
C GLU A 44 -5.28 25.25 11.55
N THR A 45 -4.91 25.22 12.84
CA THR A 45 -5.61 24.39 13.83
C THR A 45 -6.87 25.12 14.32
N PRO A 46 -8.06 24.50 14.19
CA PRO A 46 -9.30 25.12 14.63
C PRO A 46 -9.25 25.61 16.08
N SER A 47 -9.69 26.84 16.33
CA SER A 47 -9.62 27.49 17.64
C SER A 47 -10.34 26.73 18.77
N HIS A 48 -11.28 25.85 18.42
CA HIS A 48 -12.04 25.02 19.37
C HIS A 48 -11.25 23.84 19.95
N LEU A 49 -10.02 23.58 19.50
CA LEU A 49 -9.20 22.47 19.98
C LEU A 49 -8.35 22.81 21.20
N GLU A 50 -8.24 24.11 21.57
CA GLU A 50 -7.54 24.61 22.76
C GLU A 50 -6.12 24.05 22.97
N PHE A 51 -5.46 23.60 21.90
CA PHE A 51 -4.09 23.09 21.97
C PHE A 51 -3.06 24.23 21.99
N GLY A 52 -1.94 24.00 22.69
CA GLY A 52 -0.79 24.88 22.62
C GLY A 52 -0.16 24.87 21.22
N ARG A 53 0.56 25.95 20.87
CA ARG A 53 1.21 26.14 19.57
C ARG A 53 2.08 24.95 19.14
N GLY A 54 2.92 24.45 20.05
CA GLY A 54 3.77 23.27 19.78
C GLY A 54 2.98 21.99 19.51
N LEU A 55 1.83 21.79 20.14
CA LEU A 55 0.96 20.63 19.85
C LEU A 55 0.27 20.78 18.49
N CYS A 56 -0.14 22.00 18.15
CA CYS A 56 -0.70 22.31 16.84
C CYS A 56 0.32 22.10 15.71
N SER A 57 1.58 22.47 15.92
CA SER A 57 2.64 22.29 14.93
C SER A 57 2.97 20.82 14.68
N VAL A 58 3.01 19.99 15.74
CA VAL A 58 3.17 18.53 15.62
C VAL A 58 2.05 17.93 14.76
N LEU A 59 0.80 18.29 15.03
CA LEU A 59 -0.34 17.81 14.24
C LEU A 59 -0.23 18.27 12.78
N LEU A 60 0.11 19.54 12.57
CA LEU A 60 0.22 20.13 11.24
C LEU A 60 1.33 19.47 10.41
N PHE A 61 2.45 19.14 11.04
CA PHE A 61 3.58 18.48 10.39
C PHE A 61 3.18 17.17 9.72
N TYR A 62 2.51 16.27 10.45
CA TYR A 62 2.05 15.00 9.89
C TYR A 62 0.93 15.20 8.87
N ARG A 63 0.05 16.17 9.09
CA ARG A 63 -1.01 16.51 8.13
C ARG A 63 -0.46 17.00 6.80
N HIS A 64 0.52 17.90 6.81
CA HIS A 64 1.18 18.40 5.60
C HIS A 64 1.83 17.26 4.81
N ARG A 65 2.57 16.37 5.48
CA ARG A 65 3.10 15.15 4.85
C ARG A 65 1.99 14.26 4.28
N GLY A 66 0.87 14.14 4.99
CA GLY A 66 -0.33 13.46 4.51
C GLY A 66 -0.91 14.09 3.24
N PHE A 67 -0.87 15.41 3.08
CA PHE A 67 -1.31 16.08 1.85
C PHE A 67 -0.41 15.76 0.67
N TYR A 68 0.91 15.77 0.85
CA TYR A 68 1.84 15.36 -0.20
C TYR A 68 1.61 13.90 -0.62
N ALA A 69 1.43 12.99 0.36
CA ALA A 69 1.11 11.60 0.09
C ALA A 69 -0.20 11.43 -0.70
N LYS A 70 -1.25 12.19 -0.34
CA LYS A 70 -2.54 12.19 -1.06
C LYS A 70 -2.42 12.75 -2.47
N ALA A 71 -1.62 13.80 -2.67
CA ALA A 71 -1.37 14.37 -3.99
C ALA A 71 -0.67 13.36 -4.91
N ILE A 72 0.38 12.70 -4.41
CA ILE A 72 1.08 11.62 -5.13
C ILE A 72 0.11 10.50 -5.48
N ARG A 73 -0.71 10.07 -4.51
CA ARG A 73 -1.73 9.04 -4.72
C ARG A 73 -2.68 9.41 -5.85
N LEU A 74 -3.22 10.64 -5.84
CA LEU A 74 -4.15 11.13 -6.86
C LEU A 74 -3.52 11.20 -8.24
N LEU A 75 -2.26 11.62 -8.34
CA LEU A 75 -1.52 11.66 -9.61
C LEU A 75 -1.32 10.25 -10.17
N ILE A 76 -0.87 9.30 -9.35
CA ILE A 76 -0.65 7.92 -9.77
C ILE A 76 -1.97 7.22 -10.11
N GLN A 77 -3.06 7.53 -9.40
CA GLN A 77 -4.38 6.95 -9.71
C GLN A 77 -4.92 7.39 -11.08
N ASN A 78 -4.63 8.63 -11.49
CA ASN A 78 -5.19 9.25 -12.70
C ASN A 78 -4.27 9.17 -13.93
N ARG A 79 -3.11 8.51 -13.81
CA ARG A 79 -2.27 8.23 -14.97
C ARG A 79 -2.95 7.27 -15.93
N ASN A 80 -2.47 7.25 -17.18
CA ASN A 80 -2.82 6.19 -18.11
C ASN A 80 -2.10 4.89 -17.74
N GLY A 81 -2.79 3.75 -17.83
CA GLY A 81 -2.17 2.44 -17.63
C GLY A 81 -3.13 1.26 -17.86
N ARG A 82 -2.78 0.12 -17.26
CA ARG A 82 -3.30 -1.21 -17.63
C ARG A 82 -4.72 -1.52 -17.14
N ARG A 83 -5.07 -1.15 -15.91
CA ARG A 83 -6.28 -1.67 -15.24
C ARG A 83 -7.51 -0.78 -15.39
N TRP A 84 -7.30 0.52 -15.51
CA TRP A 84 -8.37 1.48 -15.78
C TRP A 84 -7.82 2.69 -16.53
N VAL A 85 -8.72 3.39 -17.19
CA VAL A 85 -8.46 4.66 -17.86
C VAL A 85 -9.15 5.75 -17.05
N SER A 86 -8.46 6.87 -16.82
CA SER A 86 -9.05 8.02 -16.15
C SER A 86 -10.09 8.70 -17.04
N ASP A 87 -11.15 9.25 -16.44
CA ASP A 87 -12.18 10.05 -17.14
C ASP A 87 -11.67 11.44 -17.56
N LEU A 88 -10.43 11.78 -17.22
CA LEU A 88 -9.79 13.05 -17.60
C LEU A 88 -9.56 13.15 -19.11
N PRO A 89 -9.52 14.36 -19.68
CA PRO A 89 -9.13 14.55 -21.08
C PRO A 89 -7.74 13.97 -21.35
N LYS A 90 -7.56 13.39 -22.53
CA LYS A 90 -6.36 12.62 -22.89
C LYS A 90 -5.06 13.41 -22.70
N GLU A 91 -5.10 14.71 -22.98
CA GLU A 91 -3.97 15.62 -22.81
C GLU A 91 -3.50 15.67 -21.34
N PHE A 92 -4.45 15.76 -20.40
CA PHE A 92 -4.14 15.71 -18.98
C PHE A 92 -3.61 14.34 -18.56
N GLY A 93 -4.20 13.25 -19.06
CA GLY A 93 -3.71 11.90 -18.83
C GLY A 93 -2.24 11.74 -19.26
N THR A 94 -1.88 12.24 -20.45
CA THR A 94 -0.48 12.22 -20.94
C THR A 94 0.46 13.08 -20.11
N LEU A 95 0.02 14.27 -19.67
CA LEU A 95 0.82 15.15 -18.82
C LEU A 95 1.10 14.50 -17.46
N ILE A 96 0.08 13.91 -16.83
CA ILE A 96 0.20 13.21 -15.55
C ILE A 96 1.11 11.99 -15.70
N THR A 97 0.96 11.21 -16.77
CA THR A 97 1.84 10.08 -17.05
C THR A 97 3.30 10.53 -17.16
N ASN A 98 3.61 11.53 -17.98
CA ASN A 98 4.99 12.03 -18.14
C ASN A 98 5.57 12.55 -16.82
N PHE A 99 4.78 13.28 -16.03
CA PHE A 99 5.21 13.79 -14.73
C PHE A 99 5.49 12.66 -13.73
N THR A 100 4.59 11.68 -13.63
CA THR A 100 4.74 10.54 -12.72
C THR A 100 5.87 9.58 -13.14
N GLU A 101 6.14 9.47 -14.44
CA GLU A 101 7.31 8.75 -14.97
C GLU A 101 8.62 9.43 -14.55
N GLY A 102 8.71 10.76 -14.66
CA GLY A 102 9.85 11.52 -14.15
C GLY A 102 10.08 11.32 -12.66
N LEU A 103 9.02 11.40 -11.85
CA LEU A 103 9.11 11.16 -10.41
C LEU A 103 9.62 9.75 -10.06
N VAL A 104 9.15 8.72 -10.75
CA VAL A 104 9.61 7.35 -10.48
C VAL A 104 11.01 7.10 -11.03
N PHE A 105 11.38 7.72 -12.14
CA PHE A 105 12.76 7.73 -12.62
C PHE A 105 13.71 8.31 -11.56
N ASP A 106 13.29 9.37 -10.88
CA ASP A 106 14.03 10.00 -9.77
C ASP A 106 14.00 9.17 -8.46
N GLY A 107 13.37 7.99 -8.46
CA GLY A 107 13.38 7.06 -7.34
C GLY A 107 12.23 7.20 -6.36
N LEU A 108 11.13 7.90 -6.72
CA LEU A 108 9.97 8.08 -5.85
C LEU A 108 9.45 6.75 -5.26
N LEU A 109 9.29 5.72 -6.10
CA LEU A 109 8.73 4.43 -5.65
C LEU A 109 9.65 3.74 -4.62
N SER A 110 10.96 3.76 -4.84
CA SER A 110 11.94 3.24 -3.85
C SER A 110 11.88 4.04 -2.56
N SER A 111 11.83 5.38 -2.62
CA SER A 111 11.73 6.22 -1.43
C SER A 111 10.46 5.97 -0.63
N ILE A 112 9.32 5.74 -1.29
CA ILE A 112 8.07 5.39 -0.62
C ILE A 112 8.18 4.03 0.08
N LEU A 113 8.72 3.01 -0.60
CA LEU A 113 8.88 1.67 -0.03
C LEU A 113 9.87 1.66 1.14
N ASP A 114 10.97 2.41 1.04
CA ASP A 114 11.95 2.55 2.11
C ASP A 114 11.37 3.33 3.30
N PHE A 115 10.57 4.37 3.04
CA PHE A 115 9.82 5.07 4.07
C PHE A 115 8.87 4.11 4.80
N LEU A 116 8.00 3.41 4.08
CA LEU A 116 7.02 2.47 4.68
C LEU A 116 7.69 1.31 5.43
N ARG A 117 8.90 0.91 5.03
CA ARG A 117 9.69 -0.11 5.74
C ARG A 117 10.22 0.37 7.09
N ASN A 118 10.66 1.62 7.15
CA ASN A 118 11.35 2.18 8.32
C ASN A 118 10.39 2.93 9.26
N PHE A 119 9.26 3.40 8.73
CA PHE A 119 8.26 4.14 9.48
C PHE A 119 7.56 3.27 10.51
N SER A 120 7.46 3.78 11.73
CA SER A 120 6.66 3.18 12.80
C SER A 120 6.05 4.29 13.64
N ILE A 121 4.73 4.25 13.79
CA ILE A 121 3.96 5.10 14.70
C ILE A 121 4.51 4.96 16.12
N ALA A 122 4.85 3.75 16.58
CA ALA A 122 5.38 3.57 17.93
C ALA A 122 6.68 4.35 18.16
N LYS A 123 7.62 4.29 17.20
CA LYS A 123 8.89 5.02 17.26
C LYS A 123 8.69 6.54 17.17
N GLU A 124 7.78 7.00 16.31
CA GLU A 124 7.48 8.43 16.20
C GLU A 124 6.77 8.97 17.46
N LEU A 125 5.87 8.18 18.07
CA LEU A 125 5.24 8.55 19.33
C LEU A 125 6.26 8.60 20.47
N GLU A 126 7.20 7.63 20.55
CA GLU A 126 8.30 7.66 21.52
C GLU A 126 9.17 8.91 21.34
N LYS A 127 9.48 9.29 20.09
CA LYS A 127 10.19 10.53 19.76
C LYS A 127 9.47 11.77 20.29
N LEU A 128 8.15 11.83 20.11
CA LEU A 128 7.31 12.97 20.54
C LEU A 128 7.06 13.02 22.06
N GLN A 129 7.13 11.87 22.74
CA GLN A 129 6.93 11.75 24.19
C GLN A 129 8.17 12.11 25.02
N ARG A 130 9.32 12.35 24.39
CA ARG A 130 10.54 12.79 25.09
C ARG A 130 10.26 14.04 25.94
N PRO A 131 10.85 14.12 27.15
CA PRO A 131 10.55 15.17 28.12
C PRO A 131 10.92 16.58 27.64
N GLU A 132 11.86 16.68 26.72
CA GLU A 132 12.31 17.93 26.07
C GLU A 132 11.28 18.44 25.05
N VAL A 133 10.58 17.52 24.37
CA VAL A 133 9.68 17.83 23.25
C VAL A 133 8.25 18.09 23.73
N LYS A 134 7.76 17.25 24.64
CA LYS A 134 6.35 17.28 25.11
C LYS A 134 5.36 17.43 23.94
N GLY A 135 5.62 16.72 22.84
CA GLY A 135 4.92 16.88 21.56
C GLY A 135 3.56 16.19 21.51
N ILE A 136 3.18 15.48 22.57
CA ILE A 136 1.89 14.80 22.71
C ILE A 136 1.09 15.48 23.82
N GLY A 137 -0.12 15.92 23.47
CA GLY A 137 -1.07 16.49 24.42
C GLY A 137 -1.93 15.41 25.10
N GLY A 138 -3.17 15.78 25.44
CA GLY A 138 -4.15 14.83 25.99
C GLY A 138 -4.56 13.72 25.00
N PRO A 139 -5.39 12.75 25.43
CA PRO A 139 -5.78 11.60 24.62
C PRO A 139 -6.39 11.94 23.25
N ARG A 140 -7.08 13.09 23.16
CA ARG A 140 -7.64 13.60 21.91
C ARG A 140 -6.55 13.98 20.91
N HIS A 141 -5.53 14.71 21.35
CA HIS A 141 -4.41 15.13 20.49
C HIS A 141 -3.61 13.92 20.02
N LEU A 142 -3.29 12.99 20.94
CA LEU A 142 -2.63 11.73 20.61
C LEU A 142 -3.37 10.99 19.49
N ARG A 143 -4.69 10.80 19.63
CA ARG A 143 -5.51 10.15 18.61
C ARG A 143 -5.46 10.89 17.26
N MET A 144 -5.55 12.22 17.26
CA MET A 144 -5.47 13.00 16.02
C MET A 144 -4.13 12.83 15.32
N VAL A 145 -3.01 12.87 16.06
CA VAL A 145 -1.66 12.68 15.50
C VAL A 145 -1.50 11.26 14.96
N THR A 146 -1.90 10.24 15.72
CA THR A 146 -1.87 8.85 15.25
C THR A 146 -2.72 8.67 14.00
N ASP A 147 -3.90 9.27 13.95
CA ASP A 147 -4.78 9.19 12.79
C ASP A 147 -4.12 9.81 11.54
N GLU A 148 -3.50 10.98 11.65
CA GLU A 148 -2.77 11.60 10.52
C GLU A 148 -1.58 10.75 10.06
N MET A 149 -0.84 10.14 10.99
CA MET A 149 0.26 9.21 10.66
C MET A 149 -0.25 7.99 9.88
N VAL A 150 -1.37 7.39 10.32
CA VAL A 150 -2.00 6.26 9.62
C VAL A 150 -2.49 6.68 8.23
N GLU A 151 -3.17 7.83 8.10
CA GLU A 151 -3.67 8.30 6.79
C GLU A 151 -2.53 8.64 5.81
N MET A 152 -1.41 9.17 6.31
CA MET A 152 -0.21 9.41 5.51
C MET A 152 0.36 8.09 4.99
N ALA A 153 0.62 7.12 5.87
CA ALA A 153 1.14 5.81 5.49
C ALA A 153 0.19 5.08 4.54
N ALA A 154 -1.11 5.14 4.79
CA ALA A 154 -2.15 4.59 3.92
C ALA A 154 -2.12 5.20 2.53
N SER A 155 -2.05 6.53 2.42
CA SER A 155 -2.01 7.21 1.12
C SER A 155 -0.76 6.86 0.31
N LEU A 156 0.37 6.64 0.98
CA LEU A 156 1.60 6.14 0.35
C LEU A 156 1.47 4.68 -0.07
N ALA A 157 0.86 3.82 0.75
CA ALA A 157 0.60 2.43 0.40
C ALA A 157 -0.37 2.30 -0.80
N ASP A 158 -1.43 3.12 -0.84
CA ASP A 158 -2.33 3.22 -1.99
C ASP A 158 -1.59 3.68 -3.25
N SER A 159 -0.64 4.61 -3.11
CA SER A 159 0.20 5.06 -4.23
C SER A 159 1.00 3.90 -4.83
N VAL A 160 1.56 3.04 -3.99
CA VAL A 160 2.23 1.79 -4.42
C VAL A 160 1.21 0.88 -5.10
N PHE A 161 0.05 0.63 -4.51
CA PHE A 161 -0.98 -0.20 -5.12
C PHE A 161 -1.38 0.30 -6.52
N PHE A 162 -1.74 1.58 -6.65
CA PHE A 162 -2.11 2.16 -7.92
C PHE A 162 -0.99 2.12 -8.95
N TRP A 163 0.27 2.27 -8.53
CA TRP A 163 1.41 2.10 -9.42
C TRP A 163 1.46 0.68 -10.00
N PHE A 164 1.35 -0.34 -9.16
CA PHE A 164 1.40 -1.74 -9.60
C PHE A 164 0.13 -2.16 -10.36
N CYS A 165 -1.00 -1.47 -10.21
CA CYS A 165 -2.14 -1.65 -11.10
C CYS A 165 -1.89 -1.04 -12.48
N GLN A 166 -1.36 0.18 -12.53
CA GLN A 166 -1.27 0.93 -13.79
C GLN A 166 -0.03 0.61 -14.61
N CYS A 167 1.06 0.23 -13.96
CA CYS A 167 2.33 -0.11 -14.59
C CYS A 167 2.75 -1.52 -14.23
N ASN A 168 3.57 -2.12 -15.08
CA ASN A 168 4.21 -3.36 -14.71
C ASN A 168 5.36 -3.15 -13.73
N PRO A 169 5.65 -4.14 -12.89
CA PRO A 169 6.76 -4.08 -11.97
C PRO A 169 8.11 -4.14 -12.70
N THR A 170 9.05 -3.31 -12.27
CA THR A 170 10.47 -3.55 -12.51
C THR A 170 10.98 -4.63 -11.54
N LYS A 171 12.09 -5.31 -11.89
CA LYS A 171 12.79 -6.25 -10.99
C LYS A 171 13.04 -5.64 -9.61
N ASN A 172 13.60 -4.44 -9.58
CA ASN A 172 13.98 -3.77 -8.33
C ASN A 172 12.77 -3.39 -7.49
N SER A 173 11.71 -2.83 -8.11
CA SER A 173 10.48 -2.49 -7.39
C SER A 173 9.79 -3.72 -6.81
N PHE A 174 9.83 -4.85 -7.52
CA PHE A 174 9.24 -6.10 -7.04
C PHE A 174 10.01 -6.68 -5.85
N ILE A 175 11.34 -6.71 -5.92
CA ILE A 175 12.20 -7.13 -4.81
C ILE A 175 11.99 -6.22 -3.59
N ALA A 176 11.92 -4.89 -3.79
CA ALA A 176 11.70 -3.93 -2.71
C ALA A 176 10.33 -4.13 -2.02
N LEU A 177 9.27 -4.34 -2.80
CA LEU A 177 7.92 -4.60 -2.29
C LEU A 177 7.86 -5.94 -1.54
N THR A 178 8.37 -7.02 -2.13
CA THR A 178 8.33 -8.34 -1.51
C THR A 178 9.20 -8.42 -0.26
N SER A 179 10.38 -7.80 -0.25
CA SER A 179 11.20 -7.70 0.96
C SER A 179 10.55 -6.90 2.08
N LEU A 180 9.74 -5.87 1.76
CA LEU A 180 8.88 -5.21 2.75
C LEU A 180 7.82 -6.20 3.28
N LEU A 181 7.05 -6.83 2.40
CA LEU A 181 5.96 -7.75 2.77
C LEU A 181 6.45 -8.94 3.63
N ARG A 182 7.61 -9.52 3.31
CA ARG A 182 8.22 -10.62 4.09
C ARG A 182 8.44 -10.29 5.56
N ASN A 183 8.75 -9.03 5.84
CA ASN A 183 9.14 -8.54 7.16
C ASN A 183 7.96 -8.02 7.98
N ILE A 184 6.77 -7.91 7.37
CA ILE A 184 5.54 -7.54 8.08
C ILE A 184 5.17 -8.65 9.05
N ASP A 185 5.02 -8.26 10.30
CA ASP A 185 4.46 -9.09 11.35
C ASP A 185 3.03 -8.62 11.61
N TYR A 186 2.05 -9.48 11.33
CA TYR A 186 0.63 -9.15 11.48
C TYR A 186 0.21 -9.03 12.94
N ASP A 187 0.84 -9.77 13.84
CA ASP A 187 0.48 -9.81 15.26
C ASP A 187 1.06 -8.61 16.01
N LEU A 188 2.20 -8.09 15.55
CA LEU A 188 2.87 -6.91 16.10
C LEU A 188 2.58 -5.61 15.35
N ALA A 189 1.69 -5.65 14.35
CA ALA A 189 1.34 -4.46 13.58
C ALA A 189 0.65 -3.40 14.43
N GLU A 190 0.67 -2.14 13.98
CA GLU A 190 0.26 -0.93 14.71
C GLU A 190 -1.27 -0.79 14.89
N GLY A 191 -1.97 -1.91 15.00
CA GLY A 191 -3.40 -2.04 15.20
C GLY A 191 -4.18 -2.38 13.92
N PRO A 192 -5.46 -2.79 14.07
CA PRO A 192 -6.28 -3.28 12.96
C PRO A 192 -6.49 -2.22 11.86
N ARG A 193 -6.59 -0.94 12.24
CA ARG A 193 -6.74 0.17 11.28
C ARG A 193 -5.49 0.33 10.41
N TYR A 194 -4.29 0.20 10.97
CA TYR A 194 -3.05 0.29 10.19
C TYR A 194 -2.91 -0.88 9.23
N ILE A 195 -3.27 -2.10 9.67
CA ILE A 195 -3.29 -3.28 8.81
C ILE A 195 -4.24 -3.06 7.62
N GLN A 196 -5.47 -2.62 7.89
CA GLN A 196 -6.49 -2.43 6.87
C GLN A 196 -6.18 -1.29 5.90
N LYS A 197 -5.60 -0.18 6.38
CA LYS A 197 -5.35 1.00 5.54
C LYS A 197 -3.97 1.03 4.89
N THR A 198 -2.96 0.39 5.46
CA THR A 198 -1.57 0.47 4.97
C THR A 198 -1.06 -0.87 4.48
N VAL A 199 -1.24 -1.94 5.24
CA VAL A 199 -0.70 -3.27 4.88
C VAL A 199 -1.51 -3.91 3.74
N LEU A 200 -2.84 -3.79 3.79
CA LEU A 200 -3.71 -4.35 2.76
C LEU A 200 -3.41 -3.80 1.35
N PRO A 201 -3.32 -2.49 1.09
CA PRO A 201 -2.94 -1.98 -0.24
C PRO A 201 -1.61 -2.56 -0.73
N LEU A 202 -0.61 -2.74 0.15
CA LEU A 202 0.68 -3.32 -0.21
C LEU A 202 0.57 -4.80 -0.61
N ILE A 203 -0.27 -5.57 0.08
CA ILE A 203 -0.56 -6.96 -0.30
C ILE A 203 -1.23 -6.98 -1.66
N MET A 204 -2.25 -6.14 -1.86
CA MET A 204 -2.95 -6.03 -3.14
C MET A 204 -1.99 -5.61 -4.26
N ALA A 205 -1.04 -4.72 -3.98
CA ALA A 205 0.01 -4.31 -4.93
C ALA A 205 0.88 -5.49 -5.34
N GLY A 206 1.28 -6.33 -4.38
CA GLY A 206 2.08 -7.52 -4.67
C GLY A 206 1.29 -8.55 -5.49
N LEU A 207 -0.01 -8.72 -5.19
CA LEU A 207 -0.87 -9.62 -5.96
C LEU A 207 -1.04 -9.11 -7.40
N GLU A 208 -1.18 -7.80 -7.60
CA GLU A 208 -1.21 -7.16 -8.93
C GLU A 208 0.12 -7.26 -9.67
N ALA A 209 1.24 -7.22 -8.95
CA ALA A 209 2.58 -7.36 -9.55
C ALA A 209 2.79 -8.71 -10.23
N ILE A 210 2.17 -9.77 -9.69
CA ILE A 210 2.30 -11.14 -10.21
C ILE A 210 1.22 -11.41 -11.27
N ASP A 211 0.10 -10.69 -11.23
CA ASP A 211 -1.04 -10.96 -12.10
C ASP A 211 -0.72 -10.67 -13.57
N VAL A 212 -1.10 -11.62 -14.43
CA VAL A 212 -1.11 -11.44 -15.88
C VAL A 212 -2.56 -11.23 -16.31
N PRO A 213 -2.94 -10.03 -16.80
CA PRO A 213 -4.32 -9.77 -17.21
C PRO A 213 -4.77 -10.75 -18.30
N ALA A 214 -6.02 -11.21 -18.21
CA ALA A 214 -6.60 -12.09 -19.22
C ALA A 214 -6.76 -11.31 -20.55
N ALA A 215 -6.61 -11.99 -21.70
CA ALA A 215 -6.62 -11.35 -23.02
C ALA A 215 -7.87 -10.50 -23.32
N LYS A 216 -8.99 -10.71 -22.60
CA LYS A 216 -10.22 -9.90 -22.73
C LYS A 216 -10.11 -8.50 -22.09
N GLU A 217 -9.25 -8.30 -21.10
CA GLU A 217 -9.02 -7.00 -20.43
C GLU A 217 -8.12 -6.07 -21.26
N VAL A 218 -7.34 -6.63 -22.19
CA VAL A 218 -6.41 -5.89 -23.07
C VAL A 218 -7.15 -4.90 -23.99
N ASN A 219 -8.43 -5.13 -24.27
CA ASN A 219 -9.24 -4.27 -25.14
C ASN A 219 -9.55 -2.88 -24.56
N LEU A 220 -9.23 -2.61 -23.28
CA LEU A 220 -9.42 -1.29 -22.66
C LEU A 220 -8.29 -0.30 -23.00
N SER A 221 -7.16 -0.77 -23.54
CA SER A 221 -6.00 0.08 -23.80
C SER A 221 -5.40 -0.22 -25.18
N GLU A 222 -5.85 0.52 -26.19
CA GLU A 222 -5.29 0.47 -27.56
C GLU A 222 -3.79 0.84 -27.61
N THR A 223 -3.20 1.31 -26.51
CA THR A 223 -1.79 1.70 -26.38
C THR A 223 -0.88 0.65 -25.73
N VAL A 224 -1.39 -0.50 -25.26
CA VAL A 224 -0.65 -1.48 -24.43
C VAL A 224 -0.09 -2.66 -25.26
N GLY A 225 0.27 -2.39 -26.52
CA GLY A 225 0.87 -3.39 -27.42
C GLY A 225 2.26 -3.88 -27.00
N THR A 226 2.94 -3.20 -26.07
CA THR A 226 4.33 -3.46 -25.69
C THR A 226 4.54 -3.94 -24.25
N GLU A 227 3.51 -3.93 -23.39
CA GLU A 227 3.74 -4.07 -21.94
C GLU A 227 3.64 -5.51 -21.41
N ASN A 228 3.17 -6.49 -22.19
CA ASN A 228 3.23 -7.90 -21.78
C ASN A 228 4.63 -8.52 -21.92
N GLN A 229 5.63 -7.77 -22.43
CA GLN A 229 7.01 -8.21 -22.65
C GLN A 229 7.74 -8.64 -21.37
N ILE A 230 7.27 -8.22 -20.19
CA ILE A 230 7.88 -8.58 -18.91
C ILE A 230 7.76 -10.08 -18.64
N PHE A 231 6.66 -10.72 -19.06
CA PHE A 231 6.50 -12.16 -18.91
C PHE A 231 7.13 -12.97 -20.05
N GLU A 232 7.73 -12.31 -21.04
CA GLU A 232 8.55 -12.95 -22.08
C GLU A 232 9.99 -13.20 -21.59
N ASP A 233 10.45 -12.45 -20.59
CA ASP A 233 11.77 -12.65 -20.00
C ASP A 233 11.75 -13.77 -18.94
N PRO A 234 12.41 -14.91 -19.17
CA PRO A 234 12.43 -16.03 -18.23
C PRO A 234 13.09 -15.67 -16.88
N THR A 235 13.88 -14.59 -16.81
CA THR A 235 14.54 -14.17 -15.57
C THR A 235 13.56 -13.65 -14.53
N ILE A 236 12.40 -13.13 -14.94
CA ILE A 236 11.37 -12.60 -14.03
C ILE A 236 10.69 -13.71 -13.24
N LEU A 237 10.44 -14.86 -13.85
CA LEU A 237 9.95 -16.04 -13.13
C LEU A 237 10.93 -16.49 -12.05
N ASN A 238 12.24 -16.52 -12.34
CA ASN A 238 13.26 -16.87 -11.35
C ASN A 238 13.24 -15.91 -10.16
N ILE A 239 13.03 -14.61 -10.40
CA ILE A 239 12.88 -13.62 -9.33
C ILE A 239 11.62 -13.92 -8.51
N PHE A 240 10.50 -14.28 -9.14
CA PHE A 240 9.30 -14.67 -8.40
C PHE A 240 9.53 -15.90 -7.51
N PHE A 241 10.23 -16.93 -8.00
CA PHE A 241 10.59 -18.10 -7.20
C PHE A 241 11.49 -17.72 -6.02
N GLU A 242 12.57 -16.99 -6.29
CA GLU A 242 13.51 -16.55 -5.24
C GLU A 242 12.79 -15.72 -4.15
N GLN A 243 11.90 -14.82 -4.58
CA GLN A 243 11.25 -13.85 -3.70
C GLN A 243 9.95 -14.36 -3.03
N ILE A 244 9.28 -15.38 -3.56
CA ILE A 244 8.00 -15.89 -3.03
C ILE A 244 8.15 -17.32 -2.52
N VAL A 245 8.88 -18.19 -3.21
CA VAL A 245 8.96 -19.62 -2.89
C VAL A 245 10.14 -19.90 -1.97
N ASP A 246 11.34 -19.47 -2.36
CA ASP A 246 12.58 -19.84 -1.65
C ASP A 246 12.82 -18.99 -0.39
N SER A 247 12.26 -17.79 -0.37
CA SER A 247 12.38 -16.88 0.77
C SER A 247 11.54 -17.31 1.98
N VAL A 248 12.00 -16.97 3.18
CA VAL A 248 11.23 -17.16 4.42
C VAL A 248 10.45 -15.90 4.74
N TRP A 249 9.12 -16.02 4.81
CA TRP A 249 8.23 -14.94 5.23
C TRP A 249 7.90 -15.09 6.71
N LYS A 250 7.82 -13.97 7.45
CA LYS A 250 7.33 -14.01 8.84
C LYS A 250 5.93 -14.62 8.91
N GLN A 251 5.05 -14.16 8.01
CA GLN A 251 3.70 -14.70 7.87
C GLN A 251 3.63 -15.73 6.74
N LYS A 252 3.75 -17.02 7.09
CA LYS A 252 3.70 -18.13 6.11
C LYS A 252 2.37 -18.23 5.36
N GLN A 253 1.27 -17.87 6.03
CA GLN A 253 -0.06 -17.88 5.43
C GLN A 253 -0.20 -16.82 4.34
N MET A 254 0.43 -15.65 4.53
CA MET A 254 0.50 -14.60 3.51
C MET A 254 1.31 -15.08 2.30
N GLN A 255 2.50 -15.64 2.54
CA GLN A 255 3.33 -16.24 1.49
C GLN A 255 2.55 -17.26 0.65
N ALA A 256 1.74 -18.10 1.29
CA ALA A 256 0.90 -19.07 0.59
C ALA A 256 -0.15 -18.44 -0.33
N VAL A 257 -0.69 -17.25 -0.01
CA VAL A 257 -1.58 -16.50 -0.93
C VAL A 257 -0.82 -16.06 -2.19
N PHE A 258 0.42 -15.60 -2.01
CA PHE A 258 1.29 -15.23 -3.13
C PHE A 258 1.67 -16.46 -3.98
N GLN A 259 1.96 -17.60 -3.36
CA GLN A 259 2.23 -18.86 -4.06
C GLN A 259 1.01 -19.35 -4.86
N LEU A 260 -0.21 -19.26 -4.33
CA LEU A 260 -1.43 -19.57 -5.08
C LEU A 260 -1.60 -18.67 -6.30
N THR A 261 -1.34 -17.38 -6.14
CA THR A 261 -1.42 -16.39 -7.22
C THR A 261 -0.36 -16.65 -8.29
N LEU A 262 0.85 -17.04 -7.88
CA LEU A 262 1.91 -17.46 -8.78
C LEU A 262 1.54 -18.76 -9.53
N ALA A 263 0.88 -19.72 -8.88
CA ALA A 263 0.44 -20.97 -9.52
C ALA A 263 -0.55 -20.70 -10.66
N VAL A 264 -1.52 -19.82 -10.40
CA VAL A 264 -2.47 -19.31 -11.40
C VAL A 264 -1.75 -18.63 -12.55
N THR A 265 -0.76 -17.79 -12.23
CA THR A 265 -0.01 -17.04 -13.24
C THR A 265 0.81 -17.97 -14.12
N ILE A 266 1.54 -18.93 -13.54
CA ILE A 266 2.30 -19.95 -14.28
C ILE A 266 1.37 -20.75 -15.18
N ARG A 267 0.20 -21.16 -14.70
CA ARG A 267 -0.79 -21.89 -15.51
C ARG A 267 -1.27 -21.07 -16.71
N LEU A 268 -1.48 -19.77 -16.53
CA LEU A 268 -1.84 -18.87 -17.62
C LEU A 268 -0.69 -18.69 -18.63
N LEU A 269 0.56 -18.61 -18.16
CA LEU A 269 1.75 -18.56 -19.01
C LEU A 269 1.95 -19.87 -19.80
N ASN A 270 1.73 -21.02 -19.16
CA ASN A 270 1.72 -22.36 -19.78
C ASN A 270 0.72 -22.40 -20.94
N GLN A 271 -0.51 -21.91 -20.71
CA GLN A 271 -1.56 -21.85 -21.75
C GLN A 271 -1.19 -20.95 -22.93
N ARG A 272 -0.41 -19.89 -22.69
CA ARG A 272 0.07 -18.96 -23.72
C ARG A 272 1.36 -19.42 -24.40
N ALA A 273 1.90 -20.58 -24.03
CA ALA A 273 3.21 -21.06 -24.47
C ALA A 273 4.37 -20.07 -24.20
N LEU A 274 4.21 -19.19 -23.21
CA LEU A 274 5.22 -18.24 -22.73
C LEU A 274 6.05 -18.95 -21.64
N THR A 275 6.86 -19.91 -22.08
CA THR A 275 7.67 -20.91 -21.34
C THR A 275 7.60 -20.96 -19.80
N PRO A 276 6.79 -21.87 -19.25
CA PRO A 276 7.03 -22.50 -17.95
C PRO A 276 7.11 -24.04 -18.02
N THR A 277 7.96 -24.66 -17.19
CA THR A 277 8.06 -26.12 -16.96
C THR A 277 8.17 -26.40 -15.46
N VAL A 278 7.31 -25.75 -14.67
CA VAL A 278 7.19 -25.96 -13.23
C VAL A 278 5.83 -26.57 -12.96
N ASP A 279 5.78 -27.59 -12.09
CA ASP A 279 4.53 -28.23 -11.69
C ASP A 279 3.67 -27.27 -10.86
N GLU A 280 2.73 -26.58 -11.51
CA GLU A 280 1.81 -25.65 -10.86
C GLU A 280 0.85 -26.34 -9.88
N ASP A 281 0.56 -27.64 -10.07
CA ASP A 281 -0.37 -28.40 -9.24
C ASP A 281 0.27 -28.77 -7.89
N ASP A 282 1.56 -29.13 -7.88
CA ASP A 282 2.34 -29.36 -6.65
C ASP A 282 2.51 -28.06 -5.85
N MET A 283 2.82 -26.94 -6.52
CA MET A 283 2.93 -25.64 -5.85
C MET A 283 1.59 -25.22 -5.22
N PHE A 284 0.48 -25.44 -5.93
CA PHE A 284 -0.85 -25.21 -5.40
C PHE A 284 -1.10 -26.04 -4.13
N ASP A 285 -0.83 -27.34 -4.16
CA ASP A 285 -1.05 -28.22 -3.01
C ASP A 285 -0.19 -27.84 -1.79
N LYS A 286 1.11 -27.58 -1.99
CA LYS A 286 2.02 -27.14 -0.93
C LYS A 286 1.56 -25.83 -0.29
N SER A 287 1.08 -24.88 -1.09
CA SER A 287 0.57 -23.61 -0.56
C SER A 287 -0.70 -23.80 0.28
N LEU A 288 -1.55 -24.78 -0.03
CA LEU A 288 -2.77 -25.05 0.73
C LEU A 288 -2.51 -25.54 2.16
N GLU A 289 -1.37 -26.20 2.41
CA GLU A 289 -1.01 -26.68 3.74
C GLU A 289 -0.94 -25.53 4.77
N GLN A 290 -0.58 -24.33 4.31
CA GLN A 290 -0.49 -23.12 5.13
C GLN A 290 -1.84 -22.40 5.31
N ARG A 291 -2.95 -22.98 4.82
CA ARG A 291 -4.32 -22.45 4.96
C ARG A 291 -4.51 -20.99 4.49
N PRO A 292 -4.08 -20.63 3.28
CA PRO A 292 -4.14 -19.25 2.77
C PRO A 292 -5.56 -18.64 2.77
N PHE A 293 -6.59 -19.45 2.44
CA PHE A 293 -7.99 -18.98 2.43
C PHE A 293 -8.52 -18.63 3.82
N HIS A 294 -8.12 -19.38 4.85
CA HIS A 294 -8.52 -19.08 6.22
C HIS A 294 -7.93 -17.74 6.66
N TRP A 295 -6.66 -17.52 6.34
CA TRP A 295 -5.98 -16.27 6.62
C TRP A 295 -6.59 -15.09 5.87
N LEU A 296 -6.92 -15.25 4.58
CA LEU A 296 -7.63 -14.25 3.78
C LEU A 296 -8.96 -13.84 4.44
N LEU A 297 -9.76 -14.82 4.86
CA LEU A 297 -11.06 -14.57 5.51
C LEU A 297 -10.92 -13.86 6.85
N GLN A 298 -9.89 -14.17 7.63
CA GLN A 298 -9.71 -13.58 8.95
C GLN A 298 -9.05 -12.20 8.92
N ASN A 299 -8.10 -11.98 8.02
CA ASN A 299 -7.19 -10.82 8.09
C ASN A 299 -7.39 -9.81 6.97
N ILE A 300 -7.95 -10.23 5.82
CA ILE A 300 -8.09 -9.38 4.63
C ILE A 300 -9.55 -9.05 4.36
N LEU A 301 -10.43 -10.05 4.31
CA LEU A 301 -11.84 -9.90 3.92
C LEU A 301 -12.73 -9.46 5.10
N GLN A 302 -12.32 -8.39 5.78
CA GLN A 302 -13.08 -7.69 6.81
C GLN A 302 -14.05 -6.68 6.18
N GLU A 303 -15.02 -6.14 6.92
CA GLU A 303 -16.07 -5.25 6.37
C GLU A 303 -15.52 -4.07 5.56
N GLN A 304 -14.40 -3.50 5.98
CA GLN A 304 -13.77 -2.34 5.33
C GLN A 304 -13.14 -2.67 3.97
N PHE A 305 -12.87 -3.95 3.70
CA PHE A 305 -12.36 -4.41 2.41
C PHE A 305 -13.33 -4.09 1.26
N PHE A 306 -14.63 -4.14 1.54
CA PHE A 306 -15.69 -4.00 0.53
C PHE A 306 -16.03 -2.53 0.19
N VAL A 307 -15.23 -1.57 0.68
CA VAL A 307 -15.39 -0.15 0.36
C VAL A 307 -14.64 0.20 -0.93
N GLU A 308 -13.45 -0.37 -1.12
CA GLU A 308 -12.58 -0.04 -2.25
C GLU A 308 -12.83 -0.98 -3.43
N GLU A 309 -13.44 -0.43 -4.50
CA GLU A 309 -13.84 -1.20 -5.68
C GLU A 309 -12.67 -1.96 -6.31
N PHE A 310 -11.48 -1.35 -6.38
CA PHE A 310 -10.30 -1.96 -6.97
C PHE A 310 -9.84 -3.21 -6.22
N PHE A 311 -9.96 -3.22 -4.88
CA PHE A 311 -9.63 -4.39 -4.09
C PHE A 311 -10.60 -5.54 -4.36
N ILE A 312 -11.90 -5.22 -4.43
CA ILE A 312 -12.94 -6.20 -4.78
C ILE A 312 -12.68 -6.80 -6.16
N ARG A 313 -12.42 -5.97 -7.17
CA ARG A 313 -12.13 -6.41 -8.53
C ARG A 313 -10.92 -7.34 -8.57
N ARG A 314 -9.83 -7.00 -7.88
CA ARG A 314 -8.63 -7.85 -7.83
C ARG A 314 -8.89 -9.19 -7.14
N MET A 315 -9.55 -9.19 -5.99
CA MET A 315 -9.89 -10.43 -5.29
C MET A 315 -10.88 -11.29 -6.07
N HIS A 316 -11.87 -10.67 -6.71
CA HIS A 316 -12.80 -11.36 -7.60
C HIS A 316 -12.06 -12.02 -8.78
N GLY A 317 -11.12 -11.29 -9.38
CA GLY A 317 -10.24 -11.81 -10.43
C GLY A 317 -9.47 -13.04 -9.97
N LEU A 318 -8.79 -12.96 -8.81
CA LEU A 318 -8.04 -14.08 -8.23
C LEU A 318 -8.94 -15.30 -7.97
N VAL A 319 -10.09 -15.11 -7.34
CA VAL A 319 -11.04 -16.21 -7.05
C VAL A 319 -11.55 -16.84 -8.34
N THR A 320 -11.90 -16.03 -9.33
CA THR A 320 -12.39 -16.50 -10.64
C THR A 320 -11.30 -17.28 -11.38
N GLN A 321 -10.06 -16.79 -11.39
CA GLN A 321 -8.92 -17.49 -11.97
C GLN A 321 -8.66 -18.82 -11.25
N LEU A 322 -8.68 -18.86 -9.91
CA LEU A 322 -8.51 -20.09 -9.14
C LEU A 322 -9.57 -21.14 -9.49
N ILE A 323 -10.85 -20.74 -9.58
CA ILE A 323 -11.96 -21.64 -9.95
C ILE A 323 -11.79 -22.14 -11.39
N THR A 324 -11.39 -21.27 -12.30
CA THR A 324 -11.29 -21.57 -13.73
C THR A 324 -10.10 -22.48 -14.03
N PHE A 325 -8.95 -22.21 -13.41
CA PHE A 325 -7.70 -22.93 -13.69
C PHE A 325 -7.52 -24.18 -12.84
N PHE A 326 -8.04 -24.21 -11.60
CA PHE A 326 -7.90 -25.35 -10.69
C PHE A 326 -9.26 -25.93 -10.21
N PRO A 327 -10.19 -26.27 -11.12
CA PRO A 327 -11.55 -26.66 -10.74
C PRO A 327 -11.58 -27.95 -9.89
N THR A 328 -10.70 -28.91 -10.17
CA THR A 328 -10.62 -30.18 -9.43
C THR A 328 -10.12 -29.98 -8.00
N LYS A 329 -9.12 -29.12 -7.81
CA LYS A 329 -8.54 -28.80 -6.51
C LYS A 329 -9.53 -27.99 -5.66
N VAL A 330 -10.16 -26.97 -6.25
CA VAL A 330 -11.17 -26.16 -5.57
C VAL A 330 -12.37 -27.00 -5.14
N ASN A 331 -12.84 -27.92 -5.99
CA ASN A 331 -13.93 -28.84 -5.65
C ASN A 331 -13.61 -29.80 -4.50
N ARG A 332 -12.32 -30.10 -4.26
CA ARG A 332 -11.85 -30.94 -3.16
C ARG A 332 -11.63 -30.18 -1.87
N LEU A 333 -11.66 -28.84 -1.88
CA LEU A 333 -11.55 -28.06 -0.66
C LEU A 333 -12.73 -28.37 0.28
N PRO A 334 -12.46 -28.62 1.58
CA PRO A 334 -13.48 -29.03 2.54
C PRO A 334 -14.62 -28.02 2.73
N LEU A 335 -14.44 -26.75 2.32
CA LEU A 335 -15.47 -25.72 2.32
C LEU A 335 -16.65 -26.04 1.37
N LEU A 336 -16.40 -26.65 0.21
CA LEU A 336 -17.50 -27.14 -0.64
C LEU A 336 -18.09 -28.45 -0.13
N ALA A 337 -17.33 -29.27 0.60
CA ALA A 337 -17.84 -30.46 1.26
C ALA A 337 -18.75 -30.14 2.46
N SER A 338 -18.51 -29.03 3.17
CA SER A 338 -19.41 -28.52 4.22
C SER A 338 -20.64 -27.82 3.64
N ILE A 339 -20.50 -27.07 2.53
CA ILE A 339 -21.64 -26.48 1.81
C ILE A 339 -22.51 -27.56 1.14
N LYS A 340 -21.92 -28.61 0.55
CA LYS A 340 -22.66 -29.78 0.03
C LYS A 340 -23.34 -30.57 1.14
N ARG A 341 -22.73 -30.72 2.31
CA ARG A 341 -23.37 -31.32 3.50
C ARG A 341 -24.57 -30.48 3.98
N ASN A 342 -24.43 -29.17 4.02
CA ASN A 342 -25.50 -28.27 4.48
C ASN A 342 -26.64 -28.09 3.44
N CYS A 343 -26.34 -28.14 2.14
CA CYS A 343 -27.37 -28.13 1.09
C CYS A 343 -28.08 -29.50 0.92
N GLY A 344 -27.40 -30.60 1.25
CA GLY A 344 -28.00 -31.94 1.26
C GLY A 344 -28.97 -32.20 2.41
N GLN A 345 -28.93 -31.41 3.48
CA GLN A 345 -29.80 -31.55 4.65
C GLN A 345 -31.07 -30.67 4.62
N ARG A 346 -31.23 -29.79 3.62
CA ARG A 346 -32.48 -29.05 3.40
C ARG A 346 -33.34 -29.70 2.30
N LYS A 347 -33.64 -30.98 2.46
CA LYS A 347 -34.85 -31.60 1.91
C LYS A 347 -35.44 -32.49 3.00
N ILE A 348 -36.76 -32.39 3.15
CA ILE A 348 -37.64 -33.10 4.10
C ILE A 348 -37.84 -32.33 5.42
N TYR A 349 -38.70 -31.31 5.35
CA TYR A 349 -39.93 -31.29 6.16
C TYR A 349 -41.05 -30.82 5.23
N ARG A 350 -41.85 -31.79 4.78
CA ARG A 350 -43.25 -31.59 4.42
C ARG A 350 -44.06 -32.04 5.62
#